data_AF-A0A7C9CSY3-F1
#
_entry.id   AF-A0A7C9CSY3-F1
#
_cell.length_a   1.000
_cell.length_b   1.000
_cell.length_c   1.000
_cell.angle_alpha   90.00
_cell.angle_beta   90.00
_cell.angle_gamma   90.00
#
_symmetry.space_group_name_H-M   'P 1'
#
loop_
_entity.id
_entity.type
_entity.pdbx_description
1 polymer ?
#
loop_
_entity_poly.entity_id
_entity_poly.type
_entity_poly.pdbx_seq_one_letter_code
_entity_poly.pdbx_strand_id
1 'polypeptide(L)'
;VTLKVLEYDIFTVTPIKTLAPGFSFAPLGLINMFNAGGAIEGLTYQVSSGAQVENGPANGEVDEVVGKVHMEVKGCGTFGAYSSTRPRNCRVGSQQVEFEYDPGTGLVTFKLDHMPDENKRVYNVEIEL
;
A
#
# COMPACT_ATOMS: atom_id res chain seq x y z
N VAL A 1 -19.28 11.37 26.57
CA VAL A 1 -19.39 12.29 25.43
C VAL A 1 -19.95 11.50 24.27
N THR A 2 -21.07 11.92 23.68
CA THR A 2 -21.70 11.23 22.56
C THR A 2 -21.87 12.25 21.44
N LEU A 3 -21.27 11.99 20.27
CA LEU A 3 -21.39 12.86 19.10
C LEU A 3 -22.70 12.58 18.37
N LYS A 4 -23.34 13.62 17.83
CA LYS A 4 -24.51 13.46 16.95
C LYS A 4 -24.07 12.92 15.59
N VAL A 5 -25.02 12.30 14.87
CA VAL A 5 -24.82 11.76 13.52
C VAL A 5 -24.47 12.90 12.55
N LEU A 6 -23.36 12.77 11.82
CA LEU A 6 -22.92 13.67 10.73
C LEU A 6 -22.47 15.10 11.12
N GLU A 7 -22.15 15.37 12.39
CA GLU A 7 -21.64 16.70 12.82
C GLU A 7 -20.11 16.78 12.90
N TYR A 8 -19.37 15.86 12.27
CA TYR A 8 -17.91 15.86 12.35
C TYR A 8 -17.24 15.33 11.08
N ASP A 9 -16.08 15.93 10.78
CA ASP A 9 -15.16 15.47 9.75
C ASP A 9 -14.07 14.60 10.38
N ILE A 10 -13.69 13.53 9.68
CA ILE A 10 -12.58 12.67 10.09
C ILE A 10 -11.43 12.91 9.14
N PHE A 11 -10.31 13.36 9.70
CA PHE A 11 -9.07 13.50 8.96
C PHE A 11 -8.13 12.37 9.35
N THR A 12 -7.60 11.69 8.33
CA THR A 12 -6.54 10.69 8.50
C THR A 12 -5.23 11.30 8.04
N VAL A 13 -4.22 11.30 8.90
CA VAL A 13 -2.88 11.79 8.59
C VAL A 13 -1.91 10.62 8.74
N THR A 14 -1.05 10.44 7.73
CA THR A 14 -0.06 9.37 7.68
C THR A 14 1.29 9.94 7.20
N PRO A 15 2.42 9.53 7.77
CA PRO A 15 3.73 10.01 7.34
C PRO A 15 4.11 9.41 5.99
N ILE A 16 4.61 10.24 5.08
CA ILE A 16 5.22 9.78 3.84
C ILE A 16 6.61 9.21 4.14
N LYS A 17 6.85 7.96 3.74
CA LYS A 17 8.16 7.33 3.74
C LYS A 17 8.76 7.41 2.34
N THR A 18 9.94 8.00 2.21
CA THR A 18 10.76 7.88 0.99
C THR A 18 11.55 6.57 1.05
N LEU A 19 11.32 5.69 0.08
CA LEU A 19 12.00 4.40 -0.07
C LEU A 19 13.31 4.56 -0.84
N ALA A 20 13.25 5.27 -1.97
CA ALA A 20 14.35 5.56 -2.88
C ALA A 20 14.01 6.83 -3.71
N PRO A 21 14.96 7.41 -4.46
CA PRO A 21 14.64 8.55 -5.34
C PRO A 21 13.49 8.22 -6.28
N GLY A 22 12.43 9.05 -6.29
CA GLY A 22 11.22 8.84 -7.08
C GLY A 22 10.17 7.91 -6.44
N PHE A 23 10.51 7.19 -5.36
CA PHE A 23 9.62 6.26 -4.67
C PHE A 23 9.34 6.71 -3.23
N SER A 24 8.13 7.21 -3.01
CA SER A 24 7.61 7.59 -1.70
C SER A 24 6.20 7.07 -1.52
N PHE A 25 5.89 6.64 -0.31
CA PHE A 25 4.63 5.95 -0.01
C PHE A 25 4.10 6.35 1.36
N ALA A 26 2.78 6.40 1.52
CA ALA A 26 2.14 6.60 2.81
C ALA A 26 0.81 5.83 2.89
N PRO A 27 0.64 4.87 3.82
CA PRO A 27 -0.59 4.11 3.90
C PRO A 27 -1.68 4.91 4.64
N LEU A 28 -2.88 5.00 4.07
CA LEU A 28 -4.03 5.64 4.72
C LEU A 28 -4.90 4.63 5.48
N GLY A 29 -4.93 3.37 5.01
CA GLY A 29 -5.76 2.32 5.59
C GLY A 29 -7.11 2.22 4.90
N LEU A 30 -8.17 1.85 5.63
CA LEU A 30 -9.53 1.78 5.08
C LEU A 30 -10.14 3.18 4.97
N ILE A 31 -10.25 3.71 3.77
CA ILE A 31 -10.84 5.04 3.54
C ILE A 31 -12.37 4.99 3.58
N ASN A 32 -13.00 6.14 3.82
CA ASN A 32 -14.45 6.25 4.04
C ASN A 32 -14.97 5.42 5.24
N MET A 33 -14.10 5.10 6.19
CA MET A 33 -14.42 4.40 7.43
C MET A 33 -13.83 5.13 8.64
N PHE A 34 -14.42 4.89 9.83
CA PHE A 34 -13.92 5.47 11.09
C PHE A 34 -12.54 4.93 11.49
N ASN A 35 -12.25 3.69 11.13
CA ASN A 35 -11.06 2.95 11.50
C ASN A 35 -9.99 2.96 10.39
N ALA A 36 -9.72 4.14 9.80
CA ALA A 36 -8.84 4.28 8.64
C ALA A 36 -7.43 3.70 8.85
N GLY A 37 -6.49 4.50 9.37
CA GLY A 37 -5.14 4.03 9.66
C GLY A 37 -5.10 2.92 10.71
N GLY A 38 -6.10 2.88 11.60
CA GLY A 38 -6.26 1.83 12.62
C GLY A 38 -6.53 0.44 12.06
N ALA A 39 -6.83 0.30 10.77
CA ALA A 39 -6.92 -0.99 10.09
C ALA A 39 -5.55 -1.62 9.83
N ILE A 40 -4.46 -0.85 9.87
CA ILE A 40 -3.11 -1.34 9.56
C ILE A 40 -2.45 -1.81 10.86
N GLU A 41 -2.21 -3.11 10.95
CA GLU A 41 -1.57 -3.75 12.12
C GLU A 41 -0.05 -3.92 11.93
N GLY A 42 0.41 -3.99 10.67
CA GLY A 42 1.81 -4.20 10.33
C GLY A 42 2.17 -3.48 9.04
N LEU A 43 3.41 -3.00 8.95
CA LEU A 43 3.93 -2.23 7.81
C LEU A 43 5.44 -2.43 7.70
N THR A 44 5.90 -2.90 6.54
CA THR A 44 7.33 -3.03 6.23
C THR A 44 7.62 -2.54 4.82
N TYR A 45 8.84 -2.04 4.62
CA TYR A 45 9.31 -1.49 3.37
C TYR A 45 10.56 -2.25 2.95
N GLN A 46 10.64 -2.64 1.68
CA GLN A 46 11.79 -3.28 1.08
C GLN A 46 12.18 -2.52 -0.19
N VAL A 47 13.48 -2.37 -0.40
CA VAL A 47 14.02 -1.77 -1.62
C VAL A 47 15.07 -2.71 -2.15
N SER A 48 14.89 -3.13 -3.40
CA SER A 48 15.85 -3.98 -4.10
C SER A 48 16.47 -3.17 -5.22
N SER A 49 17.79 -2.98 -5.14
CA SER A 49 18.62 -2.56 -6.27
C SER A 49 19.31 -3.80 -6.79
N GLY A 50 19.16 -4.12 -8.08
CA GLY A 50 19.83 -5.28 -8.66
C GLY A 50 21.33 -5.06 -8.80
N ALA A 51 22.07 -5.35 -7.73
CA ALA A 51 23.52 -5.41 -7.74
C ALA A 51 23.98 -6.52 -6.79
N GLN A 52 24.14 -7.73 -7.34
CA GLN A 52 25.45 -8.36 -7.52
C GLN A 52 25.30 -9.61 -8.39
N VAL A 53 25.70 -9.53 -9.66
CA VAL A 53 26.24 -10.68 -10.39
C VAL A 53 27.73 -10.44 -10.55
N GLU A 54 28.50 -11.01 -9.65
CA GLU A 54 29.92 -11.25 -9.87
C GLU A 54 30.05 -12.33 -10.97
N ASN A 55 30.24 -11.86 -12.21
CA ASN A 55 30.56 -12.60 -13.43
C ASN A 55 29.37 -13.21 -14.22
N GLY A 56 28.77 -12.44 -15.14
CA GLY A 56 27.84 -12.92 -16.17
C GLY A 56 27.48 -11.81 -17.18
N PRO A 57 27.18 -12.11 -18.46
CA PRO A 57 27.44 -11.20 -19.58
C PRO A 57 26.49 -9.99 -19.63
N ALA A 58 27.04 -8.91 -20.18
CA ALA A 58 26.37 -7.65 -20.48
C ALA A 58 25.24 -7.82 -21.51
N ASN A 59 24.03 -8.07 -21.03
CA ASN A 59 22.82 -7.59 -21.69
C ASN A 59 22.34 -6.39 -20.88
N GLY A 60 22.31 -5.21 -21.49
CA GLY A 60 22.09 -3.91 -20.84
C GLY A 60 20.67 -3.67 -20.31
N GLU A 61 20.10 -4.62 -19.58
CA GLU A 61 18.96 -4.35 -18.72
C GLU A 61 19.47 -3.61 -17.49
N VAL A 62 19.14 -2.32 -17.41
CA VAL A 62 19.34 -1.55 -16.19
C VAL A 62 18.48 -2.22 -15.13
N ASP A 63 19.13 -2.85 -14.15
CA ASP A 63 18.43 -3.50 -13.04
C ASP A 63 17.56 -2.46 -12.34
N GLU A 64 16.25 -2.58 -12.52
CA GLU A 64 15.30 -1.54 -12.15
C GLU A 64 15.14 -1.52 -10.62
N VAL A 65 15.22 -0.35 -10.00
CA VAL A 65 14.98 -0.22 -8.56
C VAL A 65 13.50 -0.53 -8.30
N VAL A 66 13.25 -1.54 -7.47
CA VAL A 66 11.89 -1.95 -7.07
C VAL A 66 11.68 -1.63 -5.59
N GLY A 67 10.65 -0.83 -5.31
CA GLY A 67 10.18 -0.60 -3.94
C GLY A 67 8.99 -1.50 -3.63
N LYS A 68 9.06 -2.28 -2.56
CA LYS A 68 7.92 -3.11 -2.10
C LYS A 68 7.44 -2.64 -0.74
N VAL A 69 6.14 -2.46 -0.61
CA VAL A 69 5.47 -2.12 0.64
C VAL A 69 4.58 -3.28 1.04
N HIS A 70 4.86 -3.89 2.19
CA HIS A 70 4.02 -4.94 2.75
C HIS A 70 3.24 -4.40 3.94
N MET A 71 1.95 -4.71 4.00
CA MET A 71 1.04 -4.29 5.05
C MET A 71 0.20 -5.45 5.55
N GLU A 72 -0.08 -5.47 6.85
CA GLU A 72 -1.08 -6.33 7.46
C GLU A 72 -2.32 -5.49 7.74
N VAL A 73 -3.40 -5.76 7.00
CA VAL A 73 -4.60 -4.92 7.00
C VAL A 73 -5.80 -5.72 7.51
N LYS A 74 -6.46 -5.22 8.55
CA LYS A 74 -7.68 -5.79 9.09
C LYS A 74 -8.92 -5.12 8.48
N GLY A 75 -9.99 -5.90 8.31
CA GLY A 75 -11.29 -5.39 7.88
C GLY A 75 -11.55 -5.56 6.38
N CYS A 76 -12.62 -4.94 5.91
CA CYS A 76 -13.06 -4.95 4.53
C CYS A 76 -13.46 -3.53 4.10
N GLY A 77 -13.52 -3.25 2.80
CA GLY A 77 -13.84 -1.93 2.25
C GLY A 77 -12.78 -1.42 1.27
N THR A 78 -12.81 -0.13 0.97
CA THR A 78 -11.80 0.50 0.10
C THR A 78 -10.56 0.82 0.91
N PHE A 79 -9.43 0.23 0.52
CA PHE A 79 -8.13 0.59 1.05
C PHE A 79 -7.55 1.75 0.24
N GLY A 80 -6.89 2.70 0.92
CA GLY A 80 -6.21 3.83 0.31
C GLY A 80 -4.76 3.97 0.77
N ALA A 81 -3.93 4.46 -0.12
CA ALA A 81 -2.57 4.89 0.16
C ALA A 81 -2.13 6.01 -0.78
N TYR A 82 -1.14 6.79 -0.38
CA TYR A 82 -0.40 7.68 -1.26
C TYR A 82 0.81 6.93 -1.85
N SER A 83 1.07 7.15 -3.14
CA SER A 83 2.29 6.76 -3.84
C SER A 83 2.75 7.86 -4.79
N SER A 84 4.03 8.20 -4.76
CA SER A 84 4.63 9.20 -5.66
C SER A 84 4.72 8.76 -7.12
N THR A 85 4.58 7.46 -7.38
CA THR A 85 4.54 6.87 -8.71
C THR A 85 3.34 5.94 -8.83
N ARG A 86 2.93 5.63 -10.06
CA ARG A 86 1.94 4.59 -10.30
C ARG A 86 2.51 3.24 -9.86
N PRO A 87 1.90 2.51 -8.91
CA PRO A 87 2.34 1.16 -8.59
C PRO A 87 2.35 0.25 -9.82
N ARG A 88 3.27 -0.70 -9.87
CA ARG A 88 3.33 -1.73 -10.91
C ARG A 88 2.20 -2.75 -10.72
N ASN A 89 1.99 -3.17 -9.47
CA ASN A 89 0.90 -4.06 -9.10
C ASN A 89 0.55 -3.92 -7.60
N CYS A 90 -0.64 -4.38 -7.25
CA CYS A 90 -1.11 -4.57 -5.88
C CYS A 90 -1.53 -6.02 -5.70
N ARG A 91 -1.23 -6.62 -4.55
CA ARG A 91 -1.58 -8.01 -4.23
C ARG A 91 -2.19 -8.13 -2.85
N VAL A 92 -3.14 -9.05 -2.72
CA VAL A 92 -3.74 -9.45 -1.44
C VAL A 92 -3.52 -10.95 -1.28
N GLY A 93 -2.65 -11.32 -0.34
CA GLY A 93 -2.09 -12.67 -0.24
C GLY A 93 -1.30 -13.01 -1.49
N SER A 94 -1.68 -14.09 -2.18
CA SER A 94 -1.05 -14.51 -3.45
C SER A 94 -1.71 -13.90 -4.69
N GLN A 95 -2.89 -13.28 -4.55
CA GLN A 95 -3.71 -12.81 -5.65
C GLN A 95 -3.40 -11.36 -6.01
N GLN A 96 -3.15 -11.09 -7.29
CA GLN A 96 -3.09 -9.72 -7.79
C GLN A 96 -4.50 -9.14 -7.86
N VAL A 97 -4.65 -7.90 -7.41
CA VAL A 97 -5.93 -7.18 -7.39
C VAL A 97 -5.87 -5.97 -8.33
N GLU A 98 -7.02 -5.63 -8.89
CA GLU A 98 -7.18 -4.37 -9.62
C GLU A 98 -7.09 -3.19 -8.66
N PHE A 99 -6.45 -2.12 -9.10
CA PHE A 99 -6.31 -0.88 -8.34
C PHE A 99 -6.48 0.33 -9.26
N GLU A 100 -6.88 1.44 -8.66
CA GLU A 100 -6.94 2.75 -9.30
C GLU A 100 -5.76 3.59 -8.82
N TYR A 101 -5.28 4.49 -9.68
CA TYR A 101 -4.23 5.45 -9.35
C TYR A 101 -4.56 6.80 -9.96
N ASP A 102 -4.64 7.83 -9.12
CA ASP A 102 -4.78 9.21 -9.53
C ASP A 102 -3.40 9.90 -9.57
N PRO A 103 -2.86 10.22 -10.76
CA PRO A 103 -1.56 10.87 -10.88
C PRO A 103 -1.54 12.32 -10.36
N GLY A 104 -2.70 12.97 -10.22
CA GLY A 104 -2.79 14.35 -9.70
C GLY A 104 -2.61 14.43 -8.19
N THR A 105 -3.04 13.38 -7.46
CA THR A 105 -2.97 13.33 -5.99
C THR A 105 -2.00 12.28 -5.47
N GLY A 106 -1.58 11.33 -6.31
CA GLY A 106 -0.83 10.15 -5.91
C GLY A 106 -1.66 9.11 -5.17
N LEU A 107 -3.00 9.22 -5.18
CA LEU A 107 -3.88 8.29 -4.47
C LEU A 107 -3.95 6.95 -5.19
N VAL A 108 -3.66 5.87 -4.47
CA VAL A 108 -3.84 4.48 -4.85
C VAL A 108 -5.02 3.91 -4.06
N THR A 109 -5.97 3.27 -4.75
CA THR A 109 -7.10 2.60 -4.09
C THR A 109 -7.38 1.22 -4.68
N PHE A 110 -7.75 0.28 -3.81
CA PHE A 110 -8.27 -1.04 -4.21
C PHE A 110 -9.26 -1.55 -3.15
N LYS A 111 -10.03 -2.58 -3.50
CA LYS A 111 -11.13 -3.06 -2.66
C LYS A 111 -10.77 -4.38 -1.97
N LEU A 112 -11.11 -4.47 -0.69
CA LEU A 112 -11.10 -5.68 0.12
C LEU A 112 -12.57 -6.09 0.32
N ASP A 113 -13.07 -6.99 -0.53
CA ASP A 113 -14.52 -7.27 -0.63
C ASP A 113 -15.12 -7.96 0.61
N HIS A 114 -14.32 -8.72 1.34
CA HIS A 114 -14.76 -9.50 2.48
C HIS A 114 -13.83 -9.27 3.67
N MET A 115 -14.20 -9.83 4.83
CA MET A 115 -13.27 -9.92 5.94
C MET A 115 -12.19 -10.97 5.61
N PRO A 116 -10.97 -10.86 6.18
CA PRO A 116 -10.00 -11.95 6.13
C PRO A 116 -10.64 -13.28 6.57
N ASP A 117 -10.18 -14.40 6.00
CA ASP A 117 -10.63 -15.76 6.36
C ASP A 117 -10.64 -15.94 7.89
N GLU A 118 -11.54 -16.74 8.46
CA GLU A 118 -11.64 -16.92 9.93
C GLU A 118 -10.32 -17.37 10.59
N ASN A 119 -9.46 -18.07 9.84
CA ASN A 119 -8.14 -18.52 10.29
C ASN A 119 -7.04 -17.44 10.20
N LYS A 120 -7.34 -16.27 9.63
CA LYS A 120 -6.43 -15.14 9.42
C LYS A 120 -7.03 -13.88 10.02
N ARG A 121 -6.27 -13.16 10.85
CA ARG A 121 -6.75 -11.89 11.43
C ARG A 121 -6.72 -10.72 10.44
N VAL A 122 -5.84 -10.80 9.45
CA VAL A 122 -5.45 -9.71 8.55
C VAL A 122 -5.26 -10.20 7.12
N TYR A 123 -5.42 -9.28 6.17
CA TYR A 123 -4.91 -9.39 4.81
C TYR A 123 -3.43 -9.05 4.78
N ASN A 124 -2.65 -9.86 4.07
CA ASN A 124 -1.29 -9.50 3.68
C ASN A 124 -1.36 -8.75 2.36
N VAL A 125 -1.17 -7.45 2.39
CA VAL A 125 -1.17 -6.59 1.20
C VAL A 125 0.26 -6.31 0.79
N GLU A 126 0.56 -6.44 -0.50
CA GLU A 126 1.83 -6.02 -1.11
C GLU A 126 1.54 -4.98 -2.19
N ILE A 127 2.28 -3.87 -2.18
CA ILE A 127 2.27 -2.87 -3.25
C ILE A 127 3.69 -2.73 -3.78
N GLU A 128 3.85 -2.94 -5.08
CA GLU A 128 5.11 -2.79 -5.78
C GLU A 128 5.13 -1.45 -6.53
N LEU A 129 6.12 -0.61 -6.25
CA LEU A 129 6.31 0.75 -6.79
C LEU A 129 7.25 0.77 -8.00
#